data_AF-A0A941TRB5-F1
#
_entry.id   AF-A0A941TRB5-F1
#
_cell.length_a   1.000
_cell.length_b   1.000
_cell.length_c   1.000
_cell.angle_alpha   90.00
_cell.angle_beta   90.00
_cell.angle_gamma   90.00
#
_symmetry.space_group_name_H-M   'P 1'
#
loop_
_entity.id
_entity.type
_entity.pdbx_description
1 polymer ?
#
loop_
_entity_poly.entity_id
_entity_poly.type
_entity_poly.pdbx_seq_one_letter_code
_entity_poly.pdbx_strand_id
1 'polypeptide(L)'
;GPLAEAAVQALKPGDVLLLETERERAPALAKKLSLYRLRSKVTVEDRSAAMEVVVAYGSGADALLPLDGATAFVDPRLPELGVRVLAPAGEAATLLAARGAVAAPVEAYESLRLSLGVPDGSRDLPPEKALLLEAGFDELHGVDWQKGCYMGQELTARTKYRGLVKKRLFPVRVEGPLPAPGVPIEHNGQEVGEIRSGTGDRALALLRLDAVRAPDGLVAGGARIRPEVPAWMHLPEAAE
;
A
#
# COMPACT_ATOMS: atom_id res chain seq x y z
N GLY A 1 3.82 11.10 -12.60
CA GLY A 1 2.57 10.65 -13.26
C GLY A 1 1.61 10.20 -12.19
N PRO A 2 0.32 10.54 -12.26
CA PRO A 2 -0.60 10.29 -11.15
C PRO A 2 -0.58 8.81 -10.78
N LEU A 3 -0.55 8.52 -9.47
CA LEU A 3 -0.89 7.21 -8.95
C LEU A 3 -2.25 6.88 -9.54
N ALA A 4 -2.22 6.03 -10.54
CA ALA A 4 -3.37 5.77 -11.36
C ALA A 4 -4.25 4.85 -10.53
N GLU A 5 -5.07 5.42 -9.67
CA GLU A 5 -5.99 4.68 -8.83
C GLU A 5 -7.43 4.94 -9.35
N ALA A 6 -8.26 3.91 -9.33
CA ALA A 6 -9.57 3.83 -9.92
C ALA A 6 -10.59 3.57 -8.82
N ALA A 7 -11.71 4.29 -8.82
CA ALA A 7 -12.81 4.09 -7.89
C ALA A 7 -13.88 3.16 -8.51
N VAL A 8 -14.26 2.06 -7.84
CA VAL A 8 -15.40 1.20 -8.22
C VAL A 8 -16.62 1.54 -7.37
N GLN A 9 -17.76 1.80 -7.99
CA GLN A 9 -19.00 2.24 -7.34
C GLN A 9 -19.89 1.07 -6.85
N ALA A 10 -20.49 1.18 -5.66
CA ALA A 10 -21.81 0.61 -5.29
C ALA A 10 -22.85 1.77 -5.17
N LEU A 11 -24.17 1.58 -4.95
CA LEU A 11 -25.17 2.69 -5.02
C LEU A 11 -26.11 2.86 -3.80
N LYS A 12 -25.89 3.91 -2.97
CA LYS A 12 -26.69 5.06 -2.36
C LYS A 12 -25.82 5.94 -1.39
N PRO A 13 -26.17 7.17 -0.97
CA PRO A 13 -25.58 7.73 0.26
C PRO A 13 -26.06 6.88 1.44
N GLY A 14 -25.18 6.03 1.98
CA GLY A 14 -25.53 4.87 2.81
C GLY A 14 -25.48 3.50 2.09
N ASP A 15 -25.40 3.47 0.74
CA ASP A 15 -25.29 2.25 -0.07
C ASP A 15 -24.23 2.37 -1.24
N VAL A 16 -23.41 3.43 -1.33
CA VAL A 16 -22.36 3.73 -2.35
C VAL A 16 -21.03 3.50 -1.68
N LEU A 17 -20.25 2.60 -2.27
CA LEU A 17 -18.85 2.39 -1.92
C LEU A 17 -18.01 2.79 -3.13
N LEU A 18 -16.92 3.51 -2.90
CA LEU A 18 -15.86 3.73 -3.88
C LEU A 18 -14.72 2.78 -3.51
N LEU A 19 -14.31 1.89 -4.42
CA LEU A 19 -13.14 1.03 -4.23
C LEU A 19 -11.98 1.54 -5.06
N GLU A 20 -10.96 2.09 -4.40
CA GLU A 20 -9.69 2.49 -4.98
C GLU A 20 -8.84 1.26 -5.40
N THR A 21 -8.36 1.20 -6.63
CA THR A 21 -7.45 0.15 -7.14
C THR A 21 -6.55 0.68 -8.25
N GLU A 22 -5.44 0.03 -8.58
CA GLU A 22 -4.64 0.38 -9.77
C GLU A 22 -5.49 0.46 -11.06
N ARG A 23 -5.33 1.54 -11.82
CA ARG A 23 -6.11 1.90 -13.02
C ARG A 23 -6.12 0.79 -14.05
N GLU A 24 -4.96 0.19 -14.32
CA GLU A 24 -4.82 -0.90 -15.28
C GLU A 24 -5.56 -2.17 -14.83
N ARG A 25 -5.84 -2.32 -13.54
CA ARG A 25 -6.52 -3.48 -12.95
C ARG A 25 -8.01 -3.24 -12.71
N ALA A 26 -8.48 -2.00 -12.82
CA ALA A 26 -9.88 -1.63 -12.59
C ALA A 26 -10.87 -2.44 -13.45
N PRO A 27 -10.65 -2.62 -14.78
CA PRO A 27 -11.58 -3.39 -15.60
C PRO A 27 -11.66 -4.87 -15.17
N ALA A 28 -10.50 -5.47 -14.83
CA ALA A 28 -10.43 -6.85 -14.37
C ALA A 28 -11.09 -7.04 -13.00
N LEU A 29 -10.91 -6.08 -12.08
CA LEU A 29 -11.56 -6.08 -10.78
C LEU A 29 -13.08 -5.94 -10.91
N ALA A 30 -13.57 -5.00 -11.73
CA ALA A 30 -15.00 -4.78 -11.98
C ALA A 30 -15.66 -6.04 -12.56
N LYS A 31 -14.99 -6.71 -13.51
CA LYS A 31 -15.44 -8.00 -14.05
C LYS A 31 -15.49 -9.08 -12.97
N LYS A 32 -14.45 -9.20 -12.14
CA LYS A 32 -14.40 -10.18 -11.05
C LYS A 32 -15.53 -9.95 -10.05
N LEU A 33 -15.72 -8.72 -9.56
CA LEU A 33 -16.80 -8.35 -8.63
C LEU A 33 -18.19 -8.65 -9.22
N SER A 34 -18.39 -8.42 -10.52
CA SER A 34 -19.66 -8.71 -11.20
C SER A 34 -20.03 -10.20 -11.15
N LEU A 35 -19.06 -11.11 -11.21
CA LEU A 35 -19.30 -12.56 -11.05
C LEU A 35 -19.79 -12.90 -9.63
N TYR A 36 -19.29 -12.20 -8.62
CA TYR A 36 -19.61 -12.46 -7.20
C TYR A 36 -20.84 -11.72 -6.69
N ARG A 37 -21.50 -10.90 -7.52
CA ARG A 37 -22.70 -10.15 -7.11
C ARG A 37 -23.87 -11.06 -6.70
N LEU A 38 -23.97 -12.26 -7.25
CA LEU A 38 -24.92 -13.33 -6.85
C LEU A 38 -26.33 -12.84 -6.43
N ARG A 39 -27.12 -12.35 -7.38
CA ARG A 39 -28.49 -11.80 -7.18
C ARG A 39 -28.58 -10.58 -6.24
N SER A 40 -27.48 -10.10 -5.68
CA SER A 40 -27.47 -8.86 -4.90
C SER A 40 -27.85 -7.67 -5.78
N LYS A 41 -28.62 -6.75 -5.21
CA LYS A 41 -29.06 -5.52 -5.87
C LYS A 41 -27.95 -4.46 -5.83
N VAL A 42 -26.84 -4.75 -6.50
CA VAL A 42 -25.67 -3.86 -6.59
C VAL A 42 -25.38 -3.60 -8.07
N THR A 43 -24.79 -2.46 -8.39
CA THR A 43 -24.21 -2.22 -9.72
C THR A 43 -22.72 -2.05 -9.51
N VAL A 44 -21.91 -2.61 -10.40
CA VAL A 44 -20.45 -2.47 -10.39
C VAL A 44 -20.09 -1.68 -11.64
N GLU A 45 -19.48 -0.53 -11.46
CA GLU A 45 -19.10 0.37 -12.55
C GLU A 45 -17.62 0.74 -12.42
N ASP A 46 -16.89 0.67 -13.53
CA ASP A 46 -15.54 1.19 -13.63
C ASP A 46 -15.61 2.70 -13.90
N ARG A 47 -15.23 3.50 -12.90
CA ARG A 47 -15.21 4.97 -12.98
C ARG A 47 -13.80 5.52 -13.16
N SER A 48 -12.82 4.67 -13.46
CA SER A 48 -11.42 5.08 -13.58
C SER A 48 -11.22 6.22 -14.60
N ALA A 49 -11.95 6.22 -15.71
CA ALA A 49 -11.85 7.29 -16.71
C ALA A 49 -12.47 8.62 -16.28
N ALA A 50 -13.45 8.59 -15.37
CA ALA A 50 -14.19 9.77 -14.91
C ALA A 50 -13.65 10.35 -13.60
N MET A 51 -12.70 9.67 -12.96
CA MET A 51 -12.17 10.00 -11.65
C MET A 51 -10.64 10.05 -11.69
N GLU A 52 -10.08 10.84 -10.82
CA GLU A 52 -8.67 10.81 -10.48
C GLU A 52 -8.49 10.72 -8.96
N VAL A 53 -7.35 10.16 -8.56
CA VAL A 53 -6.95 10.07 -7.17
C VAL A 53 -5.66 10.81 -7.00
N VAL A 54 -5.62 11.66 -5.98
CA VAL A 54 -4.41 12.38 -5.57
C VAL A 54 -4.26 12.29 -4.06
N VAL A 55 -3.04 12.54 -3.59
CA VAL A 55 -2.73 12.57 -2.16
C VAL A 55 -2.22 13.95 -1.81
N ALA A 56 -2.83 14.56 -0.80
CA ALA A 56 -2.29 15.74 -0.15
C ALA A 56 -1.60 15.30 1.15
N TYR A 57 -0.31 15.60 1.29
CA TYR A 57 0.50 15.12 2.41
C TYR A 57 1.35 16.26 2.99
N GLY A 58 1.93 16.01 4.16
CA GLY A 58 2.67 17.01 4.93
C GLY A 58 1.87 17.60 6.08
N SER A 59 2.51 18.50 6.83
CA SER A 59 1.90 19.11 8.01
C SER A 59 0.66 19.92 7.62
N GLY A 60 -0.47 19.66 8.30
CA GLY A 60 -1.74 20.35 8.07
C GLY A 60 -2.53 19.86 6.85
N ALA A 61 -2.15 18.73 6.23
CA ALA A 61 -2.92 18.17 5.11
C ALA A 61 -4.38 17.83 5.49
N ASP A 62 -4.63 17.46 6.75
CA ASP A 62 -5.95 17.21 7.30
C ASP A 62 -6.85 18.47 7.32
N ALA A 63 -6.27 19.67 7.39
CA ALA A 63 -7.01 20.94 7.30
C ALA A 63 -7.68 21.16 5.92
N LEU A 64 -7.37 20.33 4.93
CA LEU A 64 -8.07 20.32 3.64
C LEU A 64 -9.49 19.74 3.75
N LEU A 65 -9.81 19.04 4.84
CA LEU A 65 -11.09 18.36 5.03
C LEU A 65 -12.13 19.27 5.73
N PRO A 66 -13.40 19.24 5.27
CA PRO A 66 -13.88 18.60 4.06
C PRO A 66 -13.46 19.35 2.79
N LEU A 67 -13.34 18.64 1.67
CA LEU A 67 -13.04 19.21 0.36
C LEU A 67 -14.28 19.18 -0.53
N ASP A 68 -14.90 20.35 -0.75
CA ASP A 68 -16.08 20.46 -1.61
C ASP A 68 -15.73 20.05 -3.05
N GLY A 69 -16.61 19.28 -3.69
CA GLY A 69 -16.39 18.76 -5.05
C GLY A 69 -15.59 17.46 -5.14
N ALA A 70 -15.09 16.92 -4.02
CA ALA A 70 -14.38 15.66 -3.99
C ALA A 70 -14.77 14.80 -2.78
N THR A 71 -14.49 13.50 -2.84
CA THR A 71 -14.44 12.65 -1.64
C THR A 71 -13.02 12.71 -1.09
N ALA A 72 -12.85 13.15 0.15
CA ALA A 72 -11.55 13.24 0.77
C ALA A 72 -11.57 12.70 2.20
N PHE A 73 -10.54 11.96 2.58
CA PHE A 73 -10.40 11.35 3.91
C PHE A 73 -8.93 11.15 4.26
N VAL A 74 -8.61 11.15 5.57
CA VAL A 74 -7.29 10.78 6.06
C VAL A 74 -7.00 9.33 5.67
N ASP A 75 -5.81 9.04 5.15
CA ASP A 75 -5.44 7.70 4.69
C ASP A 75 -5.67 6.67 5.80
N PRO A 76 -6.47 5.62 5.56
CA PRO A 76 -6.88 4.69 6.60
C PRO A 76 -5.75 3.76 7.05
N ARG A 77 -4.63 3.71 6.31
CA ARG A 77 -3.48 2.87 6.67
C ARG A 77 -2.63 3.56 7.75
N LEU A 78 -2.31 4.84 7.52
CA LEU A 78 -1.52 5.68 8.42
C LEU A 78 -1.86 7.17 8.16
N PRO A 79 -2.18 7.98 9.19
CA PRO A 79 -2.40 9.42 9.03
C PRO A 79 -1.21 10.17 8.42
N GLU A 80 0.01 9.68 8.60
CA GLU A 80 1.25 10.25 8.08
C GLU A 80 1.33 10.21 6.54
N LEU A 81 0.53 9.37 5.88
CA LEU A 81 0.38 9.39 4.42
C LEU A 81 -0.49 10.57 3.93
N GLY A 82 -1.14 11.28 4.84
CA GLY A 82 -1.95 12.46 4.55
C GLY A 82 -3.39 12.12 4.18
N VAL A 83 -3.93 12.90 3.26
CA VAL A 83 -5.33 12.87 2.83
C VAL A 83 -5.43 12.31 1.42
N ARG A 84 -6.19 11.23 1.28
CA ARG A 84 -6.65 10.69 0.00
C ARG A 84 -7.77 11.58 -0.55
N VAL A 85 -7.67 11.94 -1.82
CA VAL A 85 -8.67 12.77 -2.51
C VAL A 85 -9.08 12.08 -3.81
N LEU A 86 -10.35 11.70 -3.89
CA LEU A 86 -11.01 11.15 -5.07
C LEU A 86 -11.89 12.24 -5.67
N ALA A 87 -11.47 12.78 -6.82
CA ALA A 87 -12.12 13.90 -7.49
C ALA A 87 -12.54 13.51 -8.93
N PRO A 88 -13.46 14.25 -9.56
CA PRO A 88 -13.67 14.14 -10.99
C PRO A 88 -12.36 14.38 -11.76
N ALA A 89 -12.19 13.66 -12.88
CA ALA A 89 -10.96 13.74 -13.66
C ALA A 89 -10.65 15.18 -14.14
N GLY A 90 -9.47 15.69 -13.79
CA GLY A 90 -8.98 17.02 -14.16
C GLY A 90 -9.35 18.13 -13.18
N GLU A 91 -10.05 17.82 -12.09
CA GLU A 91 -10.50 18.81 -11.10
C GLU A 91 -9.63 18.86 -9.85
N ALA A 92 -8.92 17.78 -9.50
CA ALA A 92 -8.25 17.63 -8.21
C ALA A 92 -7.23 18.74 -7.94
N ALA A 93 -6.40 19.06 -8.94
CA ALA A 93 -5.37 20.09 -8.83
C ALA A 93 -5.97 21.48 -8.52
N THR A 94 -7.09 21.82 -9.17
CA THR A 94 -7.78 23.10 -8.96
C THR A 94 -8.39 23.16 -7.57
N LEU A 95 -9.08 22.10 -7.14
CA LEU A 95 -9.70 22.01 -5.81
C LEU A 95 -8.66 22.14 -4.69
N LEU A 96 -7.52 21.47 -4.84
CA LEU A 96 -6.43 21.51 -3.88
C LEU A 96 -5.69 22.86 -3.87
N ALA A 97 -5.41 23.43 -5.04
CA ALA A 97 -4.77 24.74 -5.14
C ALA A 97 -5.62 25.85 -4.51
N ALA A 98 -6.95 25.78 -4.64
CA ALA A 98 -7.88 26.72 -3.98
C ALA A 98 -7.80 26.67 -2.44
N ARG A 99 -7.26 25.59 -1.87
CA ARG A 99 -7.00 25.43 -0.43
C ARG A 99 -5.53 25.64 -0.06
N GLY A 100 -4.71 26.15 -0.99
CA GLY A 100 -3.30 26.47 -0.75
C GLY A 100 -2.33 25.29 -0.88
N ALA A 101 -2.78 24.13 -1.34
CA ALA A 101 -1.87 23.01 -1.63
C ALA A 101 -1.02 23.30 -2.87
N VAL A 102 0.21 22.79 -2.87
CA VAL A 102 1.17 22.96 -3.97
C VAL A 102 1.51 21.59 -4.54
N ALA A 103 1.61 21.51 -5.87
CA ALA A 103 1.99 20.28 -6.56
C ALA A 103 3.43 19.88 -6.17
N ALA A 104 3.63 18.58 -5.94
CA ALA A 104 4.93 17.99 -5.66
C ALA A 104 5.21 16.84 -6.65
N PRO A 105 6.49 16.53 -6.91
CA PRO A 105 6.86 15.34 -7.66
C PRO A 105 6.32 14.07 -7.01
N VAL A 106 5.97 13.08 -7.82
CA VAL A 106 5.42 11.81 -7.33
C VAL A 106 6.45 11.06 -6.50
N GLU A 107 7.72 11.18 -6.88
CA GLU A 107 8.88 10.60 -6.22
C GLU A 107 9.01 11.07 -4.76
N ALA A 108 8.54 12.28 -4.43
CA ALA A 108 8.53 12.79 -3.06
C ALA A 108 7.51 12.04 -2.19
N TYR A 109 6.30 11.82 -2.70
CA TYR A 109 5.29 11.00 -2.02
C TYR A 109 5.72 9.53 -1.94
N GLU A 110 6.32 8.99 -3.02
CA GLU A 110 6.87 7.64 -3.01
C GLU A 110 7.92 7.46 -1.93
N SER A 111 8.86 8.41 -1.80
CA SER A 111 9.88 8.36 -0.75
C SER A 111 9.26 8.37 0.66
N LEU A 112 8.23 9.19 0.89
CA LEU A 112 7.47 9.20 2.14
C LEU A 112 6.83 7.83 2.41
N ARG A 113 6.05 7.30 1.46
CA ARG A 113 5.37 6.01 1.58
C ARG A 113 6.35 4.87 1.88
N LEU A 114 7.45 4.82 1.13
CA LEU A 114 8.50 3.82 1.32
C LEU A 114 9.15 3.95 2.69
N SER A 115 9.39 5.18 3.18
CA SER A 115 9.95 5.40 4.53
C SER A 115 9.02 4.96 5.65
N LEU A 116 7.70 5.00 5.41
CA LEU A 116 6.68 4.53 6.34
C LEU A 116 6.45 3.01 6.25
N GLY A 117 7.06 2.31 5.30
CA GLY A 117 6.88 0.87 5.15
C GLY A 117 5.54 0.47 4.52
N VAL A 118 4.80 1.38 3.88
CA VAL A 118 3.43 1.11 3.44
C VAL A 118 3.42 0.58 2.00
N PRO A 119 2.91 -0.63 1.73
CA PRO A 119 2.83 -1.17 0.37
C PRO A 119 1.87 -0.39 -0.52
N ASP A 120 2.16 -0.38 -1.82
CA ASP A 120 1.26 0.14 -2.83
C ASP A 120 1.11 -0.81 -4.02
N GLY A 121 -0.10 -1.33 -4.19
CA GLY A 121 -0.52 -2.06 -5.38
C GLY A 121 0.34 -3.28 -5.71
N SER A 122 0.34 -3.63 -7.00
CA SER A 122 0.95 -4.85 -7.53
C SER A 122 2.49 -4.84 -7.55
N ARG A 123 3.10 -3.65 -7.52
CA ARG A 123 4.57 -3.48 -7.44
C ARG A 123 5.14 -3.95 -6.12
N ASP A 124 4.41 -3.77 -5.02
CA ASP A 124 4.81 -4.26 -3.70
C ASP A 124 4.16 -5.59 -3.34
N LEU A 125 2.96 -5.84 -3.89
CA LEU A 125 2.12 -7.00 -3.61
C LEU A 125 1.84 -7.78 -4.90
N PRO A 126 2.78 -8.63 -5.36
CA PRO A 126 2.58 -9.41 -6.57
C PRO A 126 1.26 -10.20 -6.52
N PRO A 127 0.36 -10.00 -7.50
CA PRO A 127 -0.95 -10.65 -7.50
C PRO A 127 -0.85 -12.16 -7.38
N GLU A 128 -1.75 -12.75 -6.59
CA GLU A 128 -1.83 -14.21 -6.33
C GLU A 128 -0.59 -14.83 -5.65
N LYS A 129 0.41 -14.02 -5.27
CA LYS A 129 1.62 -14.48 -4.57
C LYS A 129 1.81 -13.80 -3.21
N ALA A 130 1.45 -12.52 -3.09
CA ALA A 130 1.62 -11.77 -1.86
C ALA A 130 0.72 -12.30 -0.74
N LEU A 131 1.27 -12.42 0.46
CA LEU A 131 0.53 -12.78 1.67
C LEU A 131 0.23 -11.51 2.48
N LEU A 132 -1.05 -11.26 2.75
CA LEU A 132 -1.52 -10.01 3.38
C LEU A 132 -0.84 -9.72 4.74
N LEU A 133 -0.59 -10.75 5.55
CA LEU A 133 0.03 -10.59 6.87
C LEU A 133 1.54 -10.30 6.77
N GLU A 134 2.22 -10.78 5.72
CA GLU A 134 3.61 -10.40 5.44
C GLU A 134 3.69 -8.92 5.02
N ALA A 135 2.61 -8.38 4.43
CA ALA A 135 2.50 -7.00 3.98
C ALA A 135 1.95 -6.02 5.02
N GLY A 136 1.74 -6.45 6.27
CA GLY A 136 1.30 -5.57 7.36
C GLY A 136 -0.19 -5.28 7.39
N PHE A 137 -1.05 -6.02 6.67
CA PHE A 137 -2.49 -5.74 6.63
C PHE A 137 -3.20 -5.92 7.99
N ASP A 138 -2.60 -6.62 8.95
CA ASP A 138 -3.16 -6.69 10.32
C ASP A 138 -2.98 -5.34 11.03
N GLU A 139 -1.77 -4.78 10.96
CA GLU A 139 -1.41 -3.53 11.62
C GLU A 139 -1.90 -2.28 10.85
N LEU A 140 -1.99 -2.35 9.53
CA LEU A 140 -2.44 -1.27 8.63
C LEU A 140 -3.96 -1.32 8.37
N HIS A 141 -4.73 -1.87 9.31
CA HIS A 141 -6.20 -1.85 9.31
C HIS A 141 -6.86 -2.53 8.08
N GLY A 142 -6.17 -3.47 7.44
CA GLY A 142 -6.62 -4.20 6.25
C GLY A 142 -7.35 -5.51 6.52
N VAL A 143 -7.32 -6.04 7.75
CA VAL A 143 -8.05 -7.24 8.16
C VAL A 143 -8.83 -6.98 9.44
N ASP A 144 -10.12 -7.31 9.41
CA ASP A 144 -10.98 -7.38 10.59
C ASP A 144 -11.12 -8.85 11.02
N TRP A 145 -10.87 -9.13 12.30
CA TRP A 145 -10.91 -10.46 12.89
C TRP A 145 -12.27 -10.82 13.50
N GLN A 146 -13.18 -9.84 13.60
CA GLN A 146 -14.50 -9.97 14.18
C GLN A 146 -15.62 -9.96 13.12
N LYS A 147 -15.30 -9.65 11.85
CA LYS A 147 -16.26 -9.72 10.73
C LYS A 147 -16.67 -11.15 10.39
N GLY A 148 -17.78 -11.24 9.63
CA GLY A 148 -18.25 -12.47 9.02
C GLY A 148 -17.32 -13.04 7.93
N CYS A 149 -17.71 -14.18 7.36
CA CYS A 149 -16.90 -14.94 6.40
C CYS A 149 -16.56 -14.14 5.13
N TYR A 150 -15.31 -14.26 4.68
CA TYR A 150 -14.82 -13.69 3.42
C TYR A 150 -13.85 -14.64 2.72
N MET A 151 -13.64 -14.44 1.41
CA MET A 151 -12.75 -15.30 0.62
C MET A 151 -11.31 -15.26 1.14
N GLY A 152 -10.72 -16.43 1.39
CA GLY A 152 -9.35 -16.56 1.90
C GLY A 152 -9.21 -16.46 3.43
N GLN A 153 -10.30 -16.22 4.17
CA GLN A 153 -10.27 -16.05 5.62
C GLN A 153 -9.60 -17.21 6.36
N GLU A 154 -9.89 -18.47 6.00
CA GLU A 154 -9.33 -19.63 6.69
C GLU A 154 -7.80 -19.66 6.61
N LEU A 155 -7.24 -19.41 5.43
CA LEU A 155 -5.79 -19.34 5.22
C LEU A 155 -5.20 -18.17 6.02
N THR A 156 -5.81 -16.99 5.95
CA THR A 156 -5.36 -15.80 6.69
C THR A 156 -5.37 -16.03 8.20
N ALA A 157 -6.46 -16.58 8.74
CA ALA A 157 -6.59 -16.89 10.16
C ALA A 157 -5.58 -17.95 10.61
N ARG A 158 -5.38 -19.01 9.81
CA ARG A 158 -4.37 -20.04 10.10
C ARG A 158 -2.97 -19.44 10.18
N THR A 159 -2.61 -18.55 9.25
CA THR A 159 -1.30 -17.90 9.23
C THR A 159 -1.08 -17.04 10.49
N LYS A 160 -2.10 -16.27 10.92
CA LYS A 160 -2.04 -15.47 12.16
C LYS A 160 -1.92 -16.33 13.40
N TYR A 161 -2.90 -17.19 13.66
CA TYR A 161 -2.99 -17.90 14.95
C TYR A 161 -1.94 -18.99 15.14
N ARG A 162 -1.30 -19.45 14.06
CA ARG A 162 -0.16 -20.39 14.15
C ARG A 162 1.20 -19.70 14.06
N GLY A 163 1.27 -18.37 14.00
CA GLY A 163 2.55 -17.64 13.95
C GLY A 163 3.40 -18.01 12.74
N LEU A 164 2.77 -18.21 11.57
CA LEU A 164 3.46 -18.73 10.38
C LEU A 164 4.11 -17.63 9.52
N VAL A 165 4.00 -16.37 9.93
CA VAL A 165 4.68 -15.25 9.26
C VAL A 165 6.18 -15.36 9.51
N LYS A 166 6.94 -15.66 8.45
CA LYS A 166 8.42 -15.77 8.51
C LYS A 166 9.12 -14.69 7.71
N LYS A 167 8.41 -14.01 6.80
CA LYS A 167 8.87 -12.85 6.05
C LYS A 167 7.92 -11.68 6.26
N ARG A 168 8.44 -10.46 6.18
CA ARG A 168 7.67 -9.21 6.26
C ARG A 168 8.19 -8.22 5.23
N LEU A 169 7.32 -7.33 4.77
CA LEU A 169 7.67 -6.23 3.89
C LEU A 169 8.21 -5.08 4.74
N PHE A 170 9.50 -4.80 4.64
CA PHE A 170 10.16 -3.74 5.41
C PHE A 170 10.50 -2.53 4.54
N PRO A 171 10.40 -1.32 5.10
CA PRO A 171 11.15 -0.19 4.57
C PRO A 171 12.65 -0.47 4.72
N VAL A 172 13.42 -0.12 3.69
CA VAL A 172 14.88 -0.21 3.72
C VAL A 172 15.51 1.07 3.20
N ARG A 173 16.65 1.43 3.79
CA ARG A 173 17.59 2.38 3.20
C ARG A 173 18.58 1.67 2.30
N VAL A 174 18.89 2.31 1.18
CA VAL A 174 19.85 1.83 0.20
C VAL A 174 21.07 2.74 0.19
N GLU A 175 22.23 2.17 0.47
CA GLU A 175 23.53 2.83 0.36
C GLU A 175 24.25 2.32 -0.89
N GLY A 176 24.19 3.12 -1.95
CA GLY A 176 24.69 2.76 -3.28
C GLY A 176 23.59 2.87 -4.35
N PRO A 177 23.79 2.28 -5.53
CA PRO A 177 22.77 2.26 -6.58
C PRO A 177 21.50 1.53 -6.12
N LEU A 178 20.32 2.11 -6.35
CA LEU A 178 19.04 1.46 -6.06
C LEU A 178 18.91 0.17 -6.89
N PRO A 179 18.81 -1.02 -6.25
CA PRO A 179 18.61 -2.25 -6.99
C PRO A 179 17.21 -2.29 -7.61
N ALA A 180 17.08 -2.95 -8.76
CA ALA A 180 15.80 -3.13 -9.43
C ALA A 180 14.85 -4.03 -8.62
N PRO A 181 13.52 -3.91 -8.83
CA PRO A 181 12.54 -4.89 -8.34
C PRO A 181 12.94 -6.33 -8.68
N GLY A 182 12.78 -7.23 -7.72
CA GLY A 182 13.11 -8.65 -7.84
C GLY A 182 14.59 -8.99 -7.64
N VAL A 183 15.48 -8.00 -7.43
CA VAL A 183 16.88 -8.29 -7.08
C VAL A 183 16.92 -8.98 -5.70
N PRO A 184 17.57 -10.16 -5.59
CA PRO A 184 17.74 -10.85 -4.31
C PRO A 184 18.52 -10.00 -3.30
N ILE A 185 18.13 -10.11 -2.04
CA ILE A 185 18.83 -9.54 -0.90
C ILE A 185 19.53 -10.68 -0.18
N GLU A 186 20.81 -10.51 0.05
CA GLU A 186 21.68 -11.52 0.62
C GLU A 186 22.24 -11.09 1.98
N HIS A 187 22.45 -12.10 2.84
CA HIS A 187 23.24 -12.00 4.06
C HIS A 187 24.24 -13.15 4.05
N ASN A 188 25.55 -12.85 4.08
CA ASN A 188 26.63 -13.84 4.03
C ASN A 188 26.49 -14.84 2.85
N GLY A 189 26.09 -14.35 1.68
CA GLY A 189 25.92 -15.15 0.45
C GLY A 189 24.65 -16.02 0.43
N GLN A 190 23.76 -15.89 1.41
CA GLN A 190 22.45 -16.55 1.41
C GLN A 190 21.34 -15.56 1.11
N GLU A 191 20.43 -15.94 0.22
CA GLU A 191 19.23 -15.14 -0.06
C GLU A 191 18.31 -15.10 1.18
N VAL A 192 18.02 -13.89 1.63
CA VAL A 192 17.16 -13.61 2.78
C VAL A 192 15.91 -12.80 2.42
N GLY A 193 15.80 -12.35 1.17
CA GLY A 193 14.66 -11.59 0.69
C GLY A 193 14.85 -11.04 -0.71
N GLU A 194 14.03 -10.08 -1.08
CA GLU A 194 14.07 -9.44 -2.40
C GLU A 194 13.52 -8.02 -2.36
N ILE A 195 14.05 -7.17 -3.25
CA ILE A 195 13.56 -5.79 -3.45
C ILE A 195 12.20 -5.81 -4.16
N ARG A 196 11.27 -4.97 -3.72
CA ARG A 196 9.93 -4.85 -4.31
C ARG A 196 9.77 -3.59 -5.16
N SER A 197 9.95 -2.44 -4.53
CA SER A 197 9.92 -1.14 -5.19
C SER A 197 10.88 -0.18 -4.50
N GLY A 198 11.22 0.93 -5.16
CA GLY A 198 12.07 1.94 -4.54
C GLY A 198 12.14 3.23 -5.34
N THR A 199 12.62 4.28 -4.68
CA THR A 199 12.98 5.57 -5.27
C THR A 199 14.10 6.21 -4.45
N GLY A 200 15.08 6.83 -5.10
CA GLY A 200 16.22 7.44 -4.40
C GLY A 200 16.95 6.42 -3.52
N ASP A 201 17.09 6.75 -2.22
CA ASP A 201 17.73 5.92 -1.20
C ASP A 201 16.74 5.06 -0.40
N ARG A 202 15.46 4.97 -0.82
CA ARG A 202 14.40 4.23 -0.14
C ARG A 202 13.87 3.09 -1.00
N ALA A 203 13.54 1.98 -0.37
CA ALA A 203 12.87 0.86 -1.00
C ALA A 203 11.97 0.10 -0.01
N LEU A 204 11.10 -0.75 -0.55
CA LEU A 204 10.45 -1.82 0.18
C LEU A 204 11.10 -3.15 -0.20
N ALA A 205 11.31 -4.00 0.80
CA ALA A 205 11.91 -5.31 0.63
C ALA A 205 11.11 -6.37 1.40
N LEU A 206 10.83 -7.50 0.76
CA LEU A 206 10.29 -8.66 1.47
C LEU A 206 11.48 -9.42 2.09
N LEU A 207 11.62 -9.38 3.42
CA LEU A 207 12.75 -9.96 4.13
C LEU A 207 12.29 -11.01 5.13
N ARG A 208 13.12 -12.04 5.35
CA ARG A 208 12.97 -12.92 6.51
C ARG A 208 13.16 -12.15 7.81
N LEU A 209 12.38 -12.50 8.83
CA LEU A 209 12.40 -11.82 10.12
C LEU A 209 13.76 -11.87 10.83
N ASP A 210 14.49 -12.97 10.68
CA ASP A 210 15.82 -13.17 11.29
C ASP A 210 16.91 -12.31 10.62
N ALA A 211 16.76 -11.98 9.34
CA ALA A 211 17.71 -11.17 8.59
C ALA A 211 17.60 -9.66 8.89
N VAL A 212 16.46 -9.19 9.41
CA VAL A 212 16.21 -7.76 9.69
C VAL A 212 17.14 -7.22 10.77
N ARG A 213 17.59 -8.09 11.68
CA ARG A 213 18.48 -7.75 12.79
C ARG A 213 19.94 -8.15 12.52
N ALA A 214 20.29 -8.48 11.28
CA ALA A 214 21.64 -8.87 10.91
C ALA A 214 22.64 -7.73 11.16
N PRO A 215 23.64 -7.91 12.04
CA PRO A 215 24.54 -6.83 12.45
C PRO A 215 25.48 -6.37 11.32
N ASP A 216 25.84 -7.29 10.42
CA ASP A 216 26.78 -7.03 9.31
C ASP A 216 26.11 -6.32 8.11
N GLY A 217 24.79 -6.15 8.19
CA GLY A 217 23.95 -5.55 7.15
C GLY A 217 23.61 -6.51 6.02
N LEU A 218 22.76 -6.05 5.11
CA LEU A 218 22.31 -6.82 3.95
C LEU A 218 22.89 -6.24 2.66
N VAL A 219 22.96 -7.03 1.59
CA VAL A 219 23.46 -6.58 0.29
C VAL A 219 22.50 -6.98 -0.82
N ALA A 220 22.28 -6.09 -1.80
CA ALA A 220 21.52 -6.39 -3.00
C ALA A 220 22.09 -5.60 -4.18
N GLY A 221 22.37 -6.25 -5.31
CA GLY A 221 22.85 -5.58 -6.51
C GLY A 221 24.12 -4.72 -6.31
N GLY A 222 24.97 -5.09 -5.35
CA GLY A 222 26.17 -4.32 -4.97
C GLY A 222 25.94 -3.12 -4.04
N ALA A 223 24.69 -2.83 -3.66
CA ALA A 223 24.34 -1.81 -2.66
C ALA A 223 24.16 -2.44 -1.28
N ARG A 224 24.46 -1.67 -0.23
CA ARG A 224 24.16 -2.06 1.15
C ARG A 224 22.71 -1.69 1.48
N ILE A 225 21.99 -2.64 2.05
CA ILE A 225 20.59 -2.55 2.41
C ILE A 225 20.46 -2.54 3.93
N ARG A 226 19.80 -1.51 4.46
CA ARG A 226 19.55 -1.36 5.91
C ARG A 226 18.05 -1.38 6.17
N PRO A 227 17.51 -2.49 6.70
CA PRO A 227 16.11 -2.55 7.11
C PRO A 227 15.80 -1.57 8.24
N GLU A 228 14.63 -0.97 8.19
CA GLU A 228 14.05 -0.15 9.24
C GLU A 228 12.76 -0.81 9.74
N VAL A 229 12.48 -0.70 11.03
CA VAL A 229 11.22 -1.18 11.61
C VAL A 229 10.35 0.05 11.88
N PRO A 230 9.26 0.26 11.10
CA PRO A 230 8.40 1.41 11.29
C PRO A 230 7.59 1.27 12.58
N ALA A 231 7.16 2.39 13.17
CA ALA A 231 6.56 2.42 14.51
C ALA A 231 5.28 1.58 14.65
N TRP A 232 4.51 1.41 13.57
CA TRP A 232 3.29 0.61 13.55
C TRP A 232 3.55 -0.90 13.47
N MET A 233 4.78 -1.31 13.12
CA MET A 233 5.10 -2.71 12.86
C MET A 233 5.47 -3.44 14.14
N HIS A 234 4.64 -4.41 14.51
CA HIS A 234 4.96 -5.34 15.59
C HIS A 234 5.72 -6.54 15.03
N LEU A 235 6.91 -6.78 15.58
CA LEU A 235 7.69 -7.98 15.28
C LEU A 235 7.55 -8.96 16.44
N PRO A 236 7.51 -10.28 16.18
CA PRO A 236 7.64 -11.25 17.25
C PRO A 236 8.96 -11.03 17.98
N GLU A 237 8.98 -11.31 19.29
CA GLU A 237 10.23 -11.36 20.04
C GLU A 237 11.20 -12.31 19.33
N ALA A 238 12.48 -11.94 19.30
CA ALA A 238 13.49 -12.83 18.77
C ALA A 238 13.46 -14.10 19.61
N ALA A 239 13.37 -15.27 18.95
CA ALA A 239 13.59 -16.51 19.66
C ALA A 239 15.02 -16.48 20.21
N GLU A 240 15.16 -16.60 21.53
CA GLU A 240 16.45 -16.75 22.22
C GLU A 240 17.24 -17.96 21.70
#